data_AF-A0A1F2RLV4-F1
#
_entry.id   AF-A0A1F2RLV4-F1
#
_cell.length_a   1.000
_cell.length_b   1.000
_cell.length_c   1.000
_cell.angle_alpha   90.00
_cell.angle_beta   90.00
_cell.angle_gamma   90.00
#
_symmetry.space_group_name_H-M   'P 1'
#
loop_
_entity.id
_entity.type
_entity.pdbx_description
1 polymer ?
#
loop_
_entity_poly.entity_id
_entity_poly.type
_entity_poly.pdbx_seq_one_letter_code
_entity_poly.pdbx_strand_id
1 'polypeptide(L)'
;MERVEIERRMRVQERELERIREKLEQYLTPREARQVTAQIGEIAVTVDREIDRIWGDPLVREFYRYNGRVFTARGSGLFQRAFDGTNILETLTDSNIDIYFWHNTKTQGIHWMMKDLDTHVWEATVRRMNWEEEGSLSCLSRDVIEAILEDVTERRRLAALEAPALSEEERAFFRYYEAEVAAVPAPQDNLPSSR
;
A
#
# COMPACT_ATOMS: atom_id res chain seq x y z
N MET A 1 22.45 -6.92 -3.64
CA MET A 1 21.16 -7.01 -2.93
C MET A 1 20.04 -6.49 -3.83
N GLU A 2 20.18 -5.28 -4.38
CA GLU A 2 19.19 -4.64 -5.29
C GLU A 2 18.86 -5.45 -6.56
N ARG A 3 19.85 -6.04 -7.26
CA ARG A 3 19.59 -6.88 -8.45
C ARG A 3 18.75 -8.13 -8.18
N VAL A 4 18.93 -8.75 -7.01
CA VAL A 4 18.20 -9.96 -6.63
C VAL A 4 16.73 -9.64 -6.35
N GLU A 5 16.46 -8.48 -5.74
CA GLU A 5 15.10 -8.04 -5.46
C GLU A 5 14.35 -7.64 -6.74
N ILE A 6 15.03 -6.98 -7.69
CA ILE A 6 14.48 -6.66 -9.01
C ILE A 6 14.13 -7.94 -9.78
N GLU A 7 15.04 -8.91 -9.84
CA GLU A 7 14.79 -10.18 -10.53
C GLU A 7 13.63 -10.96 -9.88
N ARG A 8 13.53 -10.92 -8.55
CA ARG A 8 12.41 -11.52 -7.83
C ARG A 8 11.08 -10.82 -8.16
N ARG A 9 11.06 -9.48 -8.15
CA ARG A 9 9.88 -8.67 -8.51
C ARG A 9 9.41 -9.00 -9.93
N MET A 10 10.32 -9.03 -10.89
CA MET A 10 10.01 -9.35 -12.28
C MET A 10 9.39 -10.75 -12.44
N ARG A 11 9.94 -11.77 -11.78
CA ARG A 11 9.37 -13.13 -11.82
C ARG A 11 7.97 -13.21 -11.24
N VAL A 12 7.70 -12.47 -10.16
CA VAL A 12 6.35 -12.40 -9.58
C VAL A 12 5.40 -11.74 -10.57
N GLN A 13 5.79 -10.60 -11.14
CA GLN A 13 4.96 -9.89 -12.13
C GLN A 13 4.69 -10.74 -13.38
N GLU A 14 5.69 -11.45 -13.91
CA GLU A 14 5.50 -12.37 -15.04
C GLU A 14 4.48 -13.46 -14.72
N ARG A 15 4.57 -14.06 -13.52
CA ARG A 15 3.63 -15.09 -13.09
C ARG A 15 2.20 -14.53 -12.94
N GLU A 16 2.05 -13.35 -12.34
CA GLU A 16 0.72 -12.75 -12.19
C GLU A 16 0.12 -12.32 -13.53
N LEU A 17 0.92 -11.77 -14.46
CA LEU A 17 0.47 -11.44 -15.81
C LEU A 17 0.01 -12.68 -16.57
N GLU A 18 0.71 -13.80 -16.41
CA GLU A 18 0.30 -15.06 -17.02
C GLU A 18 -1.03 -15.56 -16.46
N ARG A 19 -1.21 -15.53 -15.13
CA ARG A 19 -2.50 -15.85 -14.48
C ARG A 19 -3.62 -14.96 -15.00
N ILE A 20 -3.38 -13.64 -15.06
CA ILE A 20 -4.35 -12.67 -15.57
C ILE A 20 -4.70 -12.97 -17.04
N ARG A 21 -3.72 -13.31 -17.87
CA ARG A 21 -3.95 -13.69 -19.27
C ARG A 21 -4.84 -14.91 -19.39
N GLU A 22 -4.51 -15.99 -18.68
CA GLU A 22 -5.30 -17.23 -18.66
C GLU A 22 -6.74 -16.96 -18.22
N LYS A 23 -6.92 -16.09 -17.21
CA LYS A 23 -8.24 -15.71 -16.75
C LYS A 23 -9.02 -14.90 -17.80
N LEU A 24 -8.37 -13.94 -18.46
CA LEU A 24 -8.99 -13.12 -19.51
C LEU A 24 -9.40 -13.93 -20.74
N GLU A 25 -8.74 -15.06 -21.04
CA GLU A 25 -9.13 -15.97 -22.14
C GLU A 25 -10.50 -16.64 -21.94
N GLN A 26 -11.08 -16.58 -20.73
CA GLN A 26 -12.47 -16.99 -20.48
C GLN A 26 -13.50 -16.00 -21.06
N TYR A 27 -13.09 -14.74 -21.26
CA TYR A 27 -13.95 -13.63 -21.70
C TYR A 27 -13.61 -13.10 -23.09
N LEU A 28 -12.35 -13.26 -23.48
CA LEU A 28 -11.74 -12.65 -24.66
C LEU A 28 -11.14 -13.72 -25.56
N THR A 29 -10.97 -13.41 -26.85
CA THR A 29 -10.14 -14.26 -27.70
C THR A 29 -8.68 -14.28 -27.20
N PRO A 30 -7.89 -15.32 -27.48
CA PRO A 30 -6.48 -15.38 -27.06
C PRO A 30 -5.65 -14.16 -27.51
N ARG A 31 -6.00 -13.57 -28.67
CA ARG A 31 -5.35 -12.35 -29.15
C ARG A 31 -5.72 -11.14 -28.30
N GLU A 32 -6.99 -10.96 -28.00
CA GLU A 32 -7.48 -9.86 -27.17
C GLU A 32 -6.96 -9.97 -25.74
N ALA A 33 -6.99 -11.16 -25.14
CA ALA A 33 -6.42 -11.40 -23.81
C ALA A 33 -4.95 -11.01 -23.74
N ARG A 34 -4.13 -11.43 -24.72
CA ARG A 34 -2.71 -11.00 -24.81
C ARG A 34 -2.54 -9.48 -24.92
N GLN A 35 -3.38 -8.81 -25.71
CA GLN A 35 -3.30 -7.36 -25.86
C GLN A 35 -3.68 -6.63 -24.57
N VAL A 36 -4.74 -7.07 -23.89
CA VAL A 36 -5.19 -6.48 -22.63
C VAL A 36 -4.16 -6.76 -21.52
N THR A 37 -3.65 -7.98 -21.38
CA THR A 37 -2.59 -8.29 -20.43
C THR A 37 -1.32 -7.46 -20.67
N ALA A 38 -0.95 -7.22 -21.93
CA ALA A 38 0.20 -6.36 -22.24
C ALA A 38 -0.01 -4.93 -21.72
N GLN A 39 -1.22 -4.36 -21.90
CA GLN A 39 -1.56 -3.03 -21.37
C GLN A 39 -1.54 -3.00 -19.83
N ILE A 40 -2.06 -4.05 -19.18
CA ILE A 40 -1.99 -4.20 -17.71
C ILE A 40 -0.52 -4.22 -17.25
N GLY A 41 0.35 -4.94 -17.96
CA GLY A 41 1.78 -4.97 -17.68
C GLY A 41 2.45 -3.60 -17.86
N GLU A 42 2.10 -2.85 -18.90
CA GLU A 42 2.59 -1.48 -19.13
C GLU A 42 2.18 -0.53 -17.99
N ILE A 43 0.96 -0.67 -17.47
CA ILE A 43 0.49 0.08 -16.29
C ILE A 43 1.36 -0.25 -15.07
N ALA A 44 1.55 -1.54 -14.76
CA ALA A 44 2.34 -1.98 -13.61
C ALA A 44 3.78 -1.43 -13.68
N VAL A 45 4.41 -1.50 -14.85
CA VAL A 45 5.76 -0.94 -15.09
C VAL A 45 5.77 0.59 -14.96
N THR A 46 4.75 1.27 -15.44
CA THR A 46 4.64 2.74 -15.34
C THR A 46 4.54 3.16 -13.87
N VAL A 47 3.70 2.49 -13.10
CA VAL A 47 3.57 2.73 -11.66
C VAL A 47 4.89 2.45 -10.93
N ASP A 48 5.52 1.30 -11.18
CA ASP A 48 6.81 0.97 -10.58
C ASP A 48 7.86 2.06 -10.84
N ARG A 49 7.90 2.65 -12.04
CA ARG A 49 8.83 3.74 -12.34
C ARG A 49 8.57 5.00 -11.50
N GLU A 50 7.31 5.37 -11.31
CA GLU A 50 6.94 6.52 -10.50
C GLU A 50 7.26 6.27 -9.00
N ILE A 51 6.96 5.06 -8.51
CA ILE A 51 7.30 4.63 -7.15
C ILE A 51 8.82 4.58 -6.94
N ASP A 52 9.58 4.01 -7.87
CA ASP A 52 11.04 3.90 -7.79
C ASP A 52 11.69 5.30 -7.81
N ARG A 53 11.10 6.29 -8.51
CA ARG A 53 11.54 7.69 -8.46
C ARG A 53 11.33 8.31 -7.08
N ILE A 54 10.14 8.12 -6.50
CA ILE A 54 9.82 8.62 -5.16
C ILE A 54 10.76 7.96 -4.13
N TRP A 55 10.84 6.62 -4.15
CA TRP A 55 11.58 5.85 -3.16
C TRP A 55 13.10 5.93 -3.33
N GLY A 56 13.58 6.27 -4.53
CA GLY A 56 14.98 6.54 -4.80
C GLY A 56 15.55 7.70 -3.98
N ASP A 57 14.71 8.69 -3.65
CA ASP A 57 15.09 9.84 -2.83
C ASP A 57 15.43 9.42 -1.38
N PRO A 58 16.64 9.73 -0.88
CA PRO A 58 17.03 9.44 0.49
C PRO A 58 16.13 10.07 1.55
N LEU A 59 15.61 11.29 1.30
CA LEU A 59 14.75 11.99 2.25
C LEU A 59 13.38 11.30 2.38
N VAL A 60 12.84 10.76 1.29
CA VAL A 60 11.62 9.94 1.37
C VAL A 60 11.86 8.73 2.25
N ARG A 61 13.01 8.05 2.13
CA ARG A 61 13.35 6.87 2.94
C ARG A 61 13.59 7.22 4.41
N GLU A 62 14.04 8.43 4.68
CA GLU A 62 14.17 8.97 6.03
C GLU A 62 12.80 9.22 6.67
N PHE A 63 11.88 9.89 5.95
CA PHE A 63 10.59 10.31 6.50
C PHE A 63 9.49 9.25 6.39
N TYR A 64 9.59 8.29 5.47
CA TYR A 64 8.55 7.32 5.19
C TYR A 64 9.05 5.88 5.29
N ARG A 65 8.10 4.96 5.45
CA ARG A 65 8.25 3.53 5.18
C ARG A 65 7.34 3.19 4.01
N TYR A 66 7.79 2.31 3.13
CA TYR A 66 7.01 1.81 2.01
C TYR A 66 6.92 0.29 2.06
N ASN A 67 5.72 -0.24 1.83
CA ASN A 67 5.45 -1.69 1.87
C ASN A 67 4.90 -2.26 0.56
N GLY A 68 4.98 -1.51 -0.54
CA GLY A 68 4.39 -1.89 -1.84
C GLY A 68 2.92 -1.51 -2.01
N ARG A 69 2.25 -0.99 -0.97
CA ARG A 69 0.83 -0.55 -1.04
C ARG A 69 0.64 0.89 -0.59
N VAL A 70 1.35 1.28 0.46
CA VAL A 70 1.23 2.60 1.08
C VAL A 70 2.59 3.11 1.52
N PHE A 71 2.75 4.43 1.44
CA PHE A 71 3.79 5.16 2.16
C PHE A 71 3.24 5.55 3.54
N THR A 72 3.92 5.15 4.60
CA THR A 72 3.57 5.52 5.99
C THR A 72 4.60 6.51 6.52
N ALA A 73 4.15 7.68 6.94
CA ALA A 73 5.03 8.69 7.54
C ALA A 73 5.52 8.20 8.90
N ARG A 74 6.84 8.14 9.08
CA ARG A 74 7.47 7.71 10.32
C ARG A 74 7.13 8.67 11.46
N GLY A 75 6.87 8.12 12.64
CA GLY A 75 6.46 8.92 13.79
C GLY A 75 5.00 9.37 13.76
N SER A 76 4.23 8.97 12.74
CA SER A 76 2.79 9.24 12.65
C SER A 76 2.02 7.96 12.32
N GLY A 77 0.69 8.03 12.41
CA GLY A 77 -0.21 7.00 11.86
C GLY A 77 -0.72 7.33 10.44
N LEU A 78 -0.22 8.39 9.81
CA LEU A 78 -0.68 8.83 8.50
C LEU A 78 -0.07 7.97 7.40
N PHE A 79 -0.90 7.57 6.44
CA PHE A 79 -0.48 6.78 5.29
C PHE A 79 -1.06 7.34 3.99
N GLN A 80 -0.30 7.18 2.91
CA GLN A 80 -0.66 7.60 1.56
C GLN A 80 -0.65 6.38 0.65
N ARG A 81 -1.80 6.11 0.02
CA ARG A 81 -1.92 5.00 -0.92
C ARG A 81 -1.04 5.24 -2.14
N ALA A 82 -0.30 4.20 -2.51
CA ALA A 82 0.57 4.13 -3.68
C ALA A 82 0.97 2.66 -3.90
N PHE A 83 0.15 1.92 -4.65
CA PHE A 83 0.44 0.51 -4.92
C PHE A 83 1.62 0.41 -5.88
N ASP A 84 2.52 -0.55 -5.68
CA ASP A 84 3.51 -0.92 -6.69
C ASP A 84 2.88 -1.82 -7.77
N GLY A 85 3.60 -2.01 -8.87
CA GLY A 85 3.14 -2.81 -9.99
C GLY A 85 2.78 -4.25 -9.58
N THR A 86 3.52 -4.84 -8.65
CA THR A 86 3.25 -6.21 -8.17
C THR A 86 1.92 -6.27 -7.45
N ASN A 87 1.67 -5.35 -6.52
CA ASN A 87 0.45 -5.31 -5.74
C ASN A 87 -0.75 -4.99 -6.62
N ILE A 88 -0.61 -4.17 -7.67
CA ILE A 88 -1.68 -3.95 -8.67
C ILE A 88 -2.05 -5.24 -9.38
N LEU A 89 -1.08 -6.04 -9.80
CA LEU A 89 -1.37 -7.32 -10.45
C LEU A 89 -2.01 -8.32 -9.48
N GLU A 90 -1.58 -8.31 -8.22
CA GLU A 90 -2.18 -9.15 -7.17
C GLU A 90 -3.62 -8.74 -6.81
N THR A 91 -4.00 -7.46 -6.97
CA THR A 91 -5.41 -7.04 -6.77
C THR A 91 -6.31 -7.53 -7.90
N LEU A 92 -5.78 -7.81 -9.09
CA LEU A 92 -6.53 -8.42 -10.20
C LEU A 92 -6.71 -9.92 -10.00
N THR A 93 -7.28 -10.32 -8.87
CA THR A 93 -7.67 -11.71 -8.59
C THR A 93 -8.70 -12.20 -9.62
N ASP A 94 -8.83 -13.51 -9.78
CA ASP A 94 -9.80 -14.10 -10.72
C ASP A 94 -11.22 -13.59 -10.46
N SER A 95 -11.63 -13.48 -9.19
CA SER A 95 -12.93 -12.93 -8.80
C SER A 95 -13.08 -11.45 -9.16
N ASN A 96 -12.03 -10.65 -9.02
CA ASN A 96 -12.08 -9.23 -9.40
C ASN A 96 -12.16 -9.07 -10.93
N ILE A 97 -11.45 -9.91 -11.68
CA ILE A 97 -11.58 -9.96 -13.14
C ILE A 97 -13.02 -10.34 -13.51
N ASP A 98 -13.60 -11.34 -12.86
CA ASP A 98 -14.99 -11.77 -13.09
C ASP A 98 -16.00 -10.63 -12.90
N ILE A 99 -15.80 -9.79 -11.88
CA ILE A 99 -16.68 -8.64 -11.59
C ILE A 99 -16.72 -7.66 -12.78
N TYR A 100 -15.61 -7.38 -13.46
CA TYR A 100 -15.62 -6.45 -14.60
C TYR A 100 -16.40 -7.01 -15.79
N PHE A 101 -16.41 -8.33 -15.99
CA PHE A 101 -17.11 -8.97 -17.11
C PHE A 101 -18.53 -9.45 -16.75
N TRP A 102 -18.90 -9.43 -15.46
CA TRP A 102 -20.24 -9.79 -15.01
C TRP A 102 -21.29 -8.83 -15.60
N HIS A 103 -22.24 -9.38 -16.38
CA HIS A 103 -23.32 -8.64 -17.06
C HIS A 103 -22.85 -7.54 -18.03
N ASN A 104 -21.55 -7.44 -18.30
CA ASN A 104 -20.97 -6.45 -19.20
C ASN A 104 -20.61 -7.10 -20.53
N THR A 105 -20.67 -6.31 -21.62
CA THR A 105 -20.02 -6.71 -22.87
C THR A 105 -18.50 -6.74 -22.67
N LYS A 106 -17.78 -7.53 -23.48
CA LYS A 106 -16.31 -7.58 -23.42
C LYS A 106 -15.65 -6.19 -23.47
N THR A 107 -16.17 -5.28 -24.30
CA THR A 107 -15.66 -3.91 -24.44
C THR A 107 -15.86 -3.10 -23.17
N GLN A 108 -17.04 -3.23 -22.53
CA GLN A 108 -17.31 -2.56 -21.26
C GLN A 108 -16.44 -3.12 -20.14
N GLY A 109 -16.28 -4.43 -20.05
CA GLY A 109 -15.43 -5.06 -19.03
C GLY A 109 -13.98 -4.59 -19.13
N ILE A 110 -13.42 -4.58 -20.35
CA ILE A 110 -12.08 -4.03 -20.59
C ILE A 110 -12.03 -2.55 -20.19
N HIS A 111 -12.98 -1.73 -20.65
CA HIS A 111 -12.98 -0.28 -20.35
C HIS A 111 -12.98 0.00 -18.84
N TRP A 112 -13.85 -0.67 -18.09
CA TRP A 112 -13.94 -0.47 -16.64
C TRP A 112 -12.70 -0.93 -15.90
N MET A 113 -12.16 -2.10 -16.27
CA MET A 113 -10.92 -2.61 -15.69
C MET A 113 -9.75 -1.66 -15.95
N MET A 114 -9.58 -1.21 -17.20
CA MET A 114 -8.49 -0.28 -17.54
C MET A 114 -8.63 1.07 -16.84
N LYS A 115 -9.85 1.60 -16.73
CA LYS A 115 -10.12 2.85 -16.01
C LYS A 115 -9.79 2.76 -14.51
N ASP A 116 -10.08 1.63 -13.89
CA ASP A 116 -9.74 1.40 -12.49
C ASP A 116 -8.21 1.33 -12.31
N LEU A 117 -7.54 0.58 -13.18
CA LEU A 117 -6.07 0.49 -13.19
C LEU A 117 -5.37 1.83 -13.45
N ASP A 118 -5.91 2.68 -14.33
CA ASP A 118 -5.40 4.03 -14.58
C ASP A 118 -5.41 4.91 -13.32
N THR A 119 -6.29 4.63 -12.36
CA THR A 119 -6.31 5.34 -11.07
C THR A 119 -5.00 5.15 -10.33
N HIS A 120 -4.38 3.97 -10.41
CA HIS A 120 -3.08 3.73 -9.77
C HIS A 120 -1.94 4.51 -10.43
N VAL A 121 -1.99 4.68 -11.76
CA VAL A 121 -1.03 5.54 -12.48
C VAL A 121 -1.17 6.99 -12.01
N TRP A 122 -2.41 7.48 -11.93
CA TRP A 122 -2.70 8.82 -11.44
C TRP A 122 -2.22 9.00 -9.99
N GLU A 123 -2.52 8.05 -9.10
CA GLU A 123 -2.07 8.10 -7.70
C GLU A 123 -0.55 8.19 -7.62
N ALA A 124 0.18 7.27 -8.25
CA ALA A 124 1.65 7.29 -8.21
C ALA A 124 2.23 8.60 -8.77
N THR A 125 1.67 9.09 -9.88
CA THR A 125 2.09 10.35 -10.52
C THR A 125 1.88 11.55 -9.60
N VAL A 126 0.71 11.68 -9.00
CA VAL A 126 0.39 12.80 -8.08
C VAL A 126 1.26 12.74 -6.84
N ARG A 127 1.52 11.55 -6.28
CA ARG A 127 2.44 11.40 -5.14
C ARG A 127 3.85 11.86 -5.48
N ARG A 128 4.34 11.54 -6.69
CA ARG A 128 5.63 12.04 -7.17
C ARG A 128 5.62 13.56 -7.27
N MET A 129 4.62 14.13 -7.93
CA MET A 129 4.51 15.59 -8.09
C MET A 129 4.49 16.30 -6.74
N ASN A 130 3.67 15.86 -5.80
CA ASN A 130 3.56 16.49 -4.49
C ASN A 130 4.86 16.37 -3.70
N TRP A 131 5.59 15.26 -3.84
CA TRP A 131 6.91 15.14 -3.24
C TRP A 131 7.88 16.16 -3.82
N GLU A 132 7.96 16.26 -5.14
CA GLU A 132 8.88 17.15 -5.84
C GLU A 132 8.55 18.63 -5.63
N GLU A 133 7.27 18.98 -5.53
CA GLU A 133 6.80 20.37 -5.45
C GLU A 133 6.63 20.86 -4.00
N GLU A 134 6.12 20.00 -3.11
CA GLU A 134 5.70 20.39 -1.76
C GLU A 134 6.50 19.70 -0.64
N GLY A 135 7.37 18.74 -0.98
CA GLY A 135 8.10 17.93 0.00
C GLY A 135 7.19 17.02 0.83
N SER A 136 6.01 16.65 0.29
CA SER A 136 5.02 15.82 0.96
C SER A 136 4.40 14.83 -0.01
N LEU A 137 4.22 13.58 0.44
CA LEU A 137 3.45 12.60 -0.33
C LEU A 137 1.95 12.79 -0.18
N SER A 138 1.46 13.73 0.60
CA SER A 138 0.02 13.98 0.74
C SER A 138 -0.55 14.70 -0.48
N CYS A 139 -1.84 14.54 -0.74
CA CYS A 139 -2.58 15.33 -1.74
C CYS A 139 -3.10 16.66 -1.17
N LEU A 140 -2.82 16.88 0.12
CA LEU A 140 -3.07 18.11 0.83
C LEU A 140 -1.72 18.79 1.05
N SER A 141 -1.70 20.12 0.93
CA SER A 141 -0.48 20.90 1.15
C SER A 141 0.07 20.67 2.54
N ARG A 142 1.38 20.87 2.69
CA ARG A 142 2.08 20.73 3.98
C ARG A 142 1.39 21.51 5.10
N ASP A 143 0.99 22.75 4.86
CA ASP A 143 0.32 23.61 5.85
C ASP A 143 -1.01 23.00 6.32
N VAL A 144 -1.75 22.33 5.42
CA VAL A 144 -3.01 21.65 5.76
C VAL A 144 -2.73 20.40 6.59
N ILE A 145 -1.66 19.65 6.30
CA ILE A 145 -1.26 18.49 7.10
C ILE A 145 -0.80 18.93 8.48
N GLU A 146 0.01 19.98 8.58
CA GLU A 146 0.48 20.53 9.85
C GLU A 146 -0.70 20.98 10.71
N ALA A 147 -1.68 21.68 10.13
CA ALA A 147 -2.91 22.05 10.83
C ALA A 147 -3.73 20.83 11.30
N ILE A 148 -3.84 19.77 10.48
CA ILE A 148 -4.51 18.51 10.89
C ILE A 148 -3.74 17.84 12.04
N LEU A 149 -2.41 17.80 11.97
CA LEU A 149 -1.57 17.20 13.00
C LEU A 149 -1.66 17.97 14.33
N GLU A 150 -1.66 19.30 14.27
CA GLU A 150 -1.86 20.15 15.45
C GLU A 150 -3.23 19.91 16.08
N ASP A 151 -4.31 19.89 15.29
CA ASP A 151 -5.67 19.60 15.78
C ASP A 151 -5.78 18.19 16.38
N VAL A 152 -5.22 17.16 15.74
CA VAL A 152 -5.22 15.79 16.29
C VAL A 152 -4.40 15.70 17.58
N THR A 153 -3.25 16.36 17.64
CA THR A 153 -2.40 16.40 18.85
C THR A 153 -3.13 17.10 19.99
N GLU A 154 -3.80 18.22 19.70
CA GLU A 154 -4.58 18.96 20.69
C GLU A 154 -5.78 18.16 21.18
N ARG A 155 -6.52 17.49 20.29
CA ARG A 155 -7.63 16.59 20.69
C ARG A 155 -7.15 15.44 21.57
N ARG A 156 -5.98 14.87 21.30
CA ARG A 156 -5.37 13.84 22.15
C ARG A 156 -4.97 14.38 23.51
N ARG A 157 -4.41 15.59 23.56
CA ARG A 157 -4.07 16.29 24.81
C ARG A 157 -5.33 16.53 25.64
N LEU A 158 -6.40 17.03 25.02
CA LEU A 158 -7.69 17.27 25.67
C LEU A 158 -8.33 15.96 26.15
N ALA A 159 -8.35 14.92 25.33
CA ALA A 159 -8.87 13.61 25.73
C ALA A 159 -8.08 12.99 26.91
N ALA A 160 -6.76 13.23 26.99
CA ALA A 160 -5.95 12.81 28.13
C ALA A 160 -6.20 13.64 29.40
N LEU A 161 -6.59 14.91 29.25
CA LEU A 161 -6.96 15.80 30.36
C LEU A 161 -8.39 15.54 30.86
N GLU A 162 -9.29 15.12 29.97
CA GLU A 162 -10.69 14.79 30.26
C GLU A 162 -10.90 13.33 30.68
N ALA A 163 -9.87 12.48 30.56
CA ALA A 163 -9.94 11.10 31.03
C ALA A 163 -10.18 11.08 32.55
N PRO A 164 -11.24 10.42 33.03
CA PRO A 164 -11.50 10.33 34.47
C PRO A 164 -10.30 9.65 35.14
N ALA A 165 -9.87 10.22 36.27
CA ALA A 165 -8.81 9.62 37.06
C ALA A 165 -9.25 8.20 37.46
N LEU A 166 -8.42 7.21 37.13
CA LEU A 166 -8.66 5.81 37.49
C LEU A 166 -8.90 5.70 39.01
N SER A 167 -9.89 4.92 39.41
CA SER A 167 -10.11 4.59 40.81
C SER A 167 -8.89 3.87 41.40
N GLU A 168 -8.84 3.71 42.71
CA GLU A 168 -7.74 2.99 43.35
C GLU A 168 -7.74 1.50 42.97
N GLU A 169 -8.94 0.92 42.82
CA GLU A 169 -9.17 -0.44 42.33
C GLU A 169 -8.73 -0.60 40.87
N GLU A 170 -9.08 0.34 40.00
CA GLU A 170 -8.66 0.31 38.59
C GLU A 170 -7.14 0.44 38.47
N ARG A 171 -6.50 1.33 39.25
CA ARG A 171 -5.04 1.45 39.29
C ARG A 171 -4.37 0.17 39.80
N ALA A 172 -4.96 -0.50 40.78
CA ALA A 172 -4.46 -1.78 41.27
C ALA A 172 -4.58 -2.88 40.20
N PHE A 173 -5.71 -2.92 39.48
CA PHE A 173 -5.92 -3.83 38.36
C PHE A 173 -4.90 -3.63 37.24
N PHE A 174 -4.68 -2.38 36.79
CA PHE A 174 -3.72 -2.10 35.73
C PHE A 174 -2.28 -2.42 36.14
N ARG A 175 -1.87 -2.12 37.38
CA ARG A 175 -0.55 -2.52 37.90
C ARG A 175 -0.36 -4.04 37.91
N TYR A 176 -1.39 -4.79 38.31
CA TYR A 176 -1.37 -6.25 38.26
C TYR A 176 -1.24 -6.75 36.82
N TYR A 177 -2.06 -6.21 35.92
CA TYR A 177 -2.10 -6.61 34.52
C TYR A 177 -0.78 -6.29 33.78
N GLU A 178 -0.22 -5.09 33.98
CA GLU A 178 1.07 -4.71 33.43
C GLU A 178 2.20 -5.60 33.94
N ALA A 179 2.15 -6.00 35.22
CA ALA A 179 3.12 -6.95 35.79
C ALA A 179 2.99 -8.36 35.19
N GLU A 180 1.77 -8.83 34.89
CA GLU A 180 1.57 -10.09 34.16
C GLU A 180 2.07 -9.99 32.72
N VAL A 181 1.74 -8.92 31.99
CA VAL A 181 2.15 -8.72 30.60
C VAL A 181 3.67 -8.58 30.49
N ALA A 182 4.33 -7.91 31.44
CA ALA A 182 5.79 -7.81 31.50
C ALA A 182 6.47 -9.12 31.91
N ALA A 183 5.76 -10.01 32.60
CA ALA A 183 6.25 -11.34 32.99
C ALA A 183 6.07 -12.40 31.89
N VAL A 184 5.33 -12.11 30.82
CA VAL A 184 5.31 -12.95 29.61
C VAL A 184 6.60 -12.70 28.84
N PRO A 185 7.55 -13.66 28.77
CA PRO A 185 8.72 -13.49 27.94
C PRO A 185 8.26 -13.32 26.48
N ALA A 186 8.85 -12.35 25.79
CA ALA A 186 8.66 -12.19 24.35
C ALA A 186 8.82 -13.56 23.68
N PRO A 187 7.94 -13.94 22.72
CA PRO A 187 8.09 -15.19 22.02
C PRO A 187 9.51 -15.28 21.50
N GLN A 188 10.26 -16.31 21.94
CA GLN A 188 11.56 -16.60 21.37
C GLN A 188 11.31 -16.89 19.90
N ASP A 189 11.79 -16.01 19.04
CA ASP A 189 11.96 -16.31 17.63
C ASP A 189 12.81 -17.59 17.56
N ASN A 190 12.16 -18.71 17.26
CA ASN A 190 12.82 -19.96 16.90
C ASN A 190 13.51 -19.72 15.56
N LEU A 191 14.68 -19.08 15.61
CA LEU A 191 15.65 -19.13 14.54
C LEU A 191 16.07 -20.61 14.40
N PRO A 192 15.95 -21.22 13.21
CA PRO A 192 16.46 -22.56 13.00
C PRO A 192 17.99 -22.51 13.13
N SER A 193 18.48 -23.17 14.18
CA SER A 193 19.91 -23.45 14.36
C SER A 193 20.39 -24.27 13.18
N SER A 194 21.35 -23.73 12.45
CA SER A 194 22.04 -24.39 11.37
C SER A 194 22.80 -25.61 11.90
N ARG A 195 22.44 -26.80 11.41
CA ARG A 195 23.36 -27.90 11.09
C ARG A 195 22.83 -28.68 9.91
#